data_AF-A0A377VYM5-F1
#
_entry.id   AF-A0A377VYM5-F1
#
_cell.length_a   1.000
_cell.length_b   1.000
_cell.length_c   1.000
_cell.angle_alpha   90.00
_cell.angle_beta   90.00
_cell.angle_gamma   90.00
#
_symmetry.space_group_name_H-M   'P 1'
#
loop_
_entity.id
_entity.type
_entity.pdbx_description
1 polymer ?
#
loop_
_entity_poly.entity_id
_entity_poly.type
_entity_poly.pdbx_seq_one_letter_code
_entity_poly.pdbx_strand_id
1 'polypeptide(L)'
;MNDEPQYRVYGITRMLENLPEPATKEAQENGLSIRLSQWAQGGEFGWVFDNESDTFDISNCDNFGIDGTEFLDDASVCAPISFYLLYRITSLLDGRRLVIFMDEFWKWLRDPVFKDFAYNKLKTIRKLNGMLVVGTQSPAEIIKDDIAPAVIEQCGTQILAANPNADRAHYVDGMKFEPEVFDVVKGLDPQARQYVVVKNQFKRGDTKRFAARVTLDLSGIGRYTKVMSGDAPNLEIFESIYREGMQPHEWLDTYLAKAL
;
A
#
# COMPACT_ATOMS: atom_id res chain seq x y z
N MET A 1 -33.50 -17.10 14.91
CA MET A 1 -32.80 -15.81 15.07
C MET A 1 -32.15 -15.53 13.74
N ASN A 2 -32.60 -14.49 13.06
CA ASN A 2 -32.10 -14.14 11.73
C ASN A 2 -30.62 -13.78 11.84
N ASP A 3 -29.81 -14.40 11.00
CA ASP A 3 -28.38 -14.13 10.83
C ASP A 3 -28.19 -12.83 10.03
N GLU A 4 -28.85 -11.77 10.50
CA GLU A 4 -28.90 -10.47 9.84
C GLU A 4 -27.65 -9.65 10.23
N PRO A 5 -26.82 -9.20 9.26
CA PRO A 5 -25.55 -8.51 9.52
C PRO A 5 -25.65 -7.32 10.47
N GLN A 6 -26.80 -6.63 10.51
CA GLN A 6 -27.02 -5.47 11.37
C GLN A 6 -26.95 -5.75 12.87
N TYR A 7 -26.98 -7.01 13.31
CA TYR A 7 -26.82 -7.39 14.72
C TYR A 7 -25.39 -7.77 15.09
N ARG A 8 -24.45 -7.76 14.12
CA ARG A 8 -23.04 -8.09 14.34
C ARG A 8 -22.23 -6.84 14.72
N VAL A 9 -22.73 -6.08 15.68
CA VAL A 9 -22.05 -4.89 16.22
C VAL A 9 -21.08 -5.30 17.34
N TYR A 10 -19.89 -4.72 17.37
CA TYR A 10 -18.87 -4.99 18.40
C TYR A 10 -18.62 -6.50 18.57
N GLY A 11 -18.29 -7.19 17.47
CA GLY A 11 -18.26 -8.64 17.39
C GLY A 11 -17.35 -9.34 18.41
N ILE A 12 -16.20 -8.74 18.75
CA ILE A 12 -15.27 -9.29 19.74
C ILE A 12 -15.83 -9.08 21.15
N THR A 13 -16.35 -7.89 21.45
CA THR A 13 -17.03 -7.62 22.74
C THR A 13 -18.19 -8.58 22.95
N ARG A 14 -19.06 -8.75 21.94
CA ARG A 14 -20.20 -9.68 21.99
C ARG A 14 -19.77 -11.14 22.14
N MET A 15 -18.66 -11.52 21.49
CA MET A 15 -18.10 -12.85 21.67
C MET A 15 -17.65 -13.06 23.12
N LEU A 16 -16.94 -12.08 23.71
CA LEU A 16 -16.43 -12.17 25.09
C LEU A 16 -17.53 -12.26 26.13
N GLU A 17 -18.64 -11.54 25.94
CA GLU A 17 -19.84 -11.64 26.81
C GLU A 17 -20.39 -13.08 26.88
N ASN A 18 -20.14 -13.89 25.86
CA ASN A 18 -20.71 -15.22 25.70
C ASN A 18 -19.65 -16.33 25.62
N LEU A 19 -18.36 -16.03 25.81
CA LEU A 19 -17.26 -16.98 25.66
C LEU A 19 -17.10 -17.80 26.96
N PRO A 20 -17.43 -19.11 26.96
CA PRO A 20 -17.19 -19.94 28.14
C PRO A 20 -15.71 -20.33 28.20
N GLU A 21 -15.07 -20.10 29.35
CA GLU A 21 -13.73 -20.63 29.64
C GLU A 21 -13.73 -21.47 30.92
N PRO A 22 -12.97 -22.58 30.95
CA PRO A 22 -12.87 -23.41 32.15
C PRO A 22 -12.14 -22.64 33.26
N ALA A 23 -12.48 -22.90 34.52
CA ALA A 23 -11.82 -22.28 35.68
C ALA A 23 -10.44 -22.90 35.98
N THR A 24 -9.62 -23.10 34.95
CA THR A 24 -8.23 -23.54 35.09
C THR A 24 -7.30 -22.35 35.27
N LYS A 25 -6.15 -22.58 35.91
CA LYS A 25 -5.11 -21.55 36.05
C LYS A 25 -4.65 -21.02 34.68
N GLU A 26 -4.52 -21.89 33.69
CA GLU A 26 -4.11 -21.51 32.34
C GLU A 26 -5.12 -20.57 31.67
N ALA A 27 -6.42 -20.84 31.79
CA ALA A 27 -7.46 -19.94 31.26
C ALA A 27 -7.47 -18.58 31.98
N GLN A 28 -7.22 -18.58 33.30
CA GLN A 28 -7.17 -17.36 34.10
C GLN A 28 -5.93 -16.50 33.89
N GLU A 29 -4.83 -17.07 33.38
CA GLU A 29 -3.58 -16.34 33.15
C GLU A 29 -3.34 -16.05 31.66
N ASN A 30 -3.84 -16.90 30.76
CA ASN A 30 -3.52 -16.84 29.33
C ASN A 30 -4.66 -17.34 28.43
N GLY A 31 -5.90 -17.32 28.95
CA GLY A 31 -7.09 -17.73 28.23
C GLY A 31 -7.40 -16.87 27.02
N LEU A 32 -8.34 -17.35 26.21
CA LEU A 32 -8.82 -16.67 25.03
C LEU A 32 -9.52 -15.35 25.41
N SER A 33 -10.23 -15.30 26.55
CA SER A 33 -10.87 -14.06 27.00
C SER A 33 -9.84 -12.94 27.24
N ILE A 34 -8.73 -13.27 27.89
CA ILE A 34 -7.64 -12.34 28.17
C ILE A 34 -6.99 -11.87 26.87
N ARG A 35 -6.67 -12.80 25.97
CA ARG A 35 -6.01 -12.49 24.69
C ARG A 35 -6.88 -11.65 23.75
N LEU A 36 -8.19 -11.84 23.78
CA LEU A 36 -9.14 -11.07 22.97
C LEU A 36 -9.56 -9.75 23.62
N SER A 37 -9.44 -9.61 24.95
CA SER A 37 -9.86 -8.40 25.66
C SER A 37 -9.17 -7.13 25.16
N GLN A 38 -7.91 -7.21 24.74
CA GLN A 38 -7.18 -6.08 24.14
C GLN A 38 -7.78 -5.63 22.80
N TRP A 39 -8.50 -6.52 22.10
CA TRP A 39 -9.16 -6.25 20.81
C TRP A 39 -10.62 -5.87 20.97
N ALA A 40 -11.16 -5.89 22.19
CA ALA A 40 -12.52 -5.50 22.49
C ALA A 40 -12.63 -3.98 22.71
N GLN A 41 -13.86 -3.46 22.76
CA GLN A 41 -14.12 -2.08 23.11
C GLN A 41 -13.41 -1.66 24.40
N GLY A 42 -12.70 -0.53 24.35
CA GLY A 42 -11.91 -0.03 25.47
C GLY A 42 -10.54 -0.71 25.65
N GLY A 43 -10.26 -1.78 24.90
CA GLY A 43 -8.94 -2.36 24.77
C GLY A 43 -8.04 -1.55 23.82
N GLU A 44 -6.72 -1.77 23.92
CA GLU A 44 -5.70 -1.07 23.13
C GLU A 44 -5.92 -1.17 21.61
N PHE A 45 -6.39 -2.31 21.14
CA PHE A 45 -6.64 -2.61 19.72
C PHE A 45 -8.13 -2.70 19.38
N GLY A 46 -9.01 -2.21 20.26
CA GLY A 46 -10.46 -2.24 20.07
C GLY A 46 -10.93 -1.53 18.79
N TRP A 47 -10.16 -0.54 18.33
CA TRP A 47 -10.45 0.23 17.12
C TRP A 47 -10.30 -0.58 15.81
N VAL A 48 -9.61 -1.73 15.85
CA VAL A 48 -9.24 -2.46 14.63
C VAL A 48 -10.42 -3.23 14.05
N PHE A 49 -11.03 -4.13 14.84
CA PHE A 49 -12.08 -5.04 14.36
C PHE A 49 -13.38 -5.00 15.17
N ASP A 50 -13.38 -4.35 16.34
CA ASP A 50 -14.54 -4.33 17.23
C ASP A 50 -15.39 -3.08 17.01
N ASN A 51 -15.76 -2.88 15.76
CA ASN A 51 -16.51 -1.71 15.29
C ASN A 51 -18.03 -1.91 15.44
N GLU A 52 -18.76 -0.80 15.52
CA GLU A 52 -20.24 -0.84 15.55
C GLU A 52 -20.80 -1.35 14.22
N SER A 53 -20.15 -0.98 13.11
CA SER A 53 -20.53 -1.37 11.77
C SER A 53 -19.28 -1.66 10.93
N ASP A 54 -19.31 -2.72 10.12
CA ASP A 54 -18.32 -2.93 9.05
C ASP A 54 -18.73 -2.09 7.83
N THR A 55 -18.10 -0.92 7.68
CA THR A 55 -18.33 0.00 6.56
C THR A 55 -17.38 -0.25 5.39
N PHE A 56 -16.46 -1.21 5.51
CA PHE A 56 -15.50 -1.50 4.45
C PHE A 56 -16.19 -2.30 3.35
N ASP A 57 -16.88 -1.64 2.42
CA ASP A 57 -17.47 -2.27 1.23
C ASP A 57 -16.78 -1.80 -0.05
N ILE A 58 -16.03 -2.72 -0.67
CA ILE A 58 -15.29 -2.50 -1.92
C ILE A 58 -15.92 -3.26 -3.11
N SER A 59 -17.14 -3.77 -2.96
CA SER A 59 -17.82 -4.55 -4.01
C SER A 59 -18.21 -3.70 -5.22
N ASN A 60 -18.62 -2.44 -4.99
CA ASN A 60 -19.08 -1.48 -5.99
C ASN A 60 -18.21 -0.20 -6.00
N CYS A 61 -16.89 -0.38 -6.01
CA CYS A 61 -15.94 0.72 -6.04
C CYS A 61 -14.88 0.48 -7.14
N ASP A 62 -14.67 1.47 -8.01
CA ASP A 62 -13.66 1.39 -9.07
C ASP A 62 -12.25 1.65 -8.53
N ASN A 63 -12.12 2.57 -7.57
CA ASN A 63 -10.84 2.97 -6.97
C ASN A 63 -11.03 3.25 -5.48
N PHE A 64 -10.25 2.56 -4.65
CA PHE A 64 -10.16 2.83 -3.21
C PHE A 64 -8.69 2.82 -2.77
N GLY A 65 -8.41 3.50 -1.67
CA GLY A 65 -7.10 3.52 -1.02
C GLY A 65 -7.19 2.96 0.38
N ILE A 66 -6.10 2.37 0.85
CA ILE A 66 -5.93 1.98 2.26
C ILE A 66 -4.76 2.80 2.77
N ASP A 67 -5.02 3.63 3.77
CA ASP A 67 -3.97 4.36 4.48
C ASP A 67 -3.37 3.43 5.54
N GLY A 68 -2.07 3.15 5.40
CA GLY A 68 -1.32 2.28 6.30
C GLY A 68 -0.65 3.01 7.48
N THR A 69 -0.81 4.34 7.59
CA THR A 69 -0.03 5.18 8.51
C THR A 69 -0.16 4.75 9.97
N GLU A 70 -1.36 4.40 10.42
CA GLU A 70 -1.65 4.06 11.82
C GLU A 70 -1.22 2.63 12.20
N PHE A 71 -1.02 1.72 11.24
CA PHE A 71 -0.81 0.30 11.57
C PHE A 71 0.46 -0.33 11.01
N LEU A 72 1.06 0.19 9.94
CA LEU A 72 2.20 -0.47 9.30
C LEU A 72 3.44 -0.55 10.20
N ASP A 73 3.59 0.40 11.13
CA ASP A 73 4.72 0.48 12.05
C ASP A 73 4.43 -0.19 13.43
N ASP A 74 3.21 -0.69 13.68
CA ASP A 74 2.86 -1.46 14.88
C ASP A 74 2.62 -2.95 14.54
N ALA A 75 3.57 -3.80 14.94
CA ALA A 75 3.53 -5.23 14.67
C ALA A 75 2.32 -5.96 15.30
N SER A 76 1.73 -5.40 16.37
CA SER A 76 0.60 -6.01 17.08
C SER A 76 -0.68 -5.96 16.25
N VAL A 77 -0.89 -4.85 15.53
CA VAL A 77 -2.07 -4.62 14.68
C VAL A 77 -1.80 -4.88 13.20
N CYS A 78 -0.56 -4.73 12.74
CA CYS A 78 -0.20 -4.88 11.33
C CYS A 78 -0.57 -6.27 10.81
N ALA A 79 -0.13 -7.35 11.48
CA ALA A 79 -0.38 -8.72 11.02
C ALA A 79 -1.88 -9.05 10.83
N PRO A 80 -2.77 -8.82 11.81
CA PRO A 80 -4.18 -9.17 11.63
C PRO A 80 -4.92 -8.23 10.66
N ILE A 81 -4.59 -6.94 10.60
CA ILE A 81 -5.10 -6.01 9.56
C ILE A 81 -4.68 -6.51 8.18
N SER A 82 -3.40 -6.87 8.03
CA SER A 82 -2.84 -7.41 6.79
C SER A 82 -3.62 -8.62 6.31
N PHE A 83 -3.89 -9.57 7.20
CA PHE A 83 -4.66 -10.76 6.87
C PHE A 83 -6.06 -10.43 6.34
N TYR A 84 -6.78 -9.53 7.01
CA TYR A 84 -8.11 -9.10 6.59
C TYR A 84 -8.08 -8.37 5.24
N LEU A 85 -7.16 -7.42 5.06
CA LEU A 85 -7.02 -6.68 3.82
C LEU A 85 -6.69 -7.60 2.64
N LEU A 86 -5.79 -8.57 2.84
CA LEU A 86 -5.45 -9.56 1.83
C LEU A 86 -6.65 -10.45 1.47
N TYR A 87 -7.47 -10.86 2.44
CA TYR A 87 -8.71 -11.57 2.18
C TYR A 87 -9.67 -10.73 1.29
N ARG A 88 -9.85 -9.46 1.62
CA ARG A 88 -10.71 -8.55 0.84
C ARG A 88 -10.16 -8.28 -0.56
N ILE A 89 -8.87 -7.99 -0.69
CA ILE A 89 -8.22 -7.75 -1.99
C ILE A 89 -8.25 -9.02 -2.86
N THR A 90 -8.00 -10.20 -2.29
CA THR A 90 -8.05 -11.45 -3.06
C THR A 90 -9.46 -11.79 -3.53
N SER A 91 -10.51 -11.39 -2.79
CA SER A 91 -11.90 -11.54 -3.26
C SER A 91 -12.22 -10.73 -4.52
N LEU A 92 -11.45 -9.67 -4.80
CA LEU A 92 -11.58 -8.88 -6.04
C LEU A 92 -10.95 -9.55 -7.26
N LEU A 93 -10.20 -10.64 -7.09
CA LEU A 93 -9.60 -11.42 -8.19
C LEU A 93 -10.63 -12.40 -8.79
N ASP A 94 -11.81 -11.89 -9.15
CA ASP A 94 -12.93 -12.64 -9.70
C ASP A 94 -12.92 -12.74 -11.25
N GLY A 95 -11.83 -12.29 -11.87
CA GLY A 95 -11.64 -12.23 -13.33
C GLY A 95 -11.68 -10.82 -13.90
N ARG A 96 -12.20 -9.83 -13.14
CA ARG A 96 -12.08 -8.42 -13.51
C ARG A 96 -10.62 -7.96 -13.54
N ARG A 97 -10.35 -6.87 -14.26
CA ARG A 97 -9.00 -6.28 -14.25
C ARG A 97 -8.77 -5.59 -12.90
N LEU A 98 -7.72 -6.01 -12.20
CA LEU A 98 -7.33 -5.42 -10.92
C LEU A 98 -5.92 -4.83 -11.01
N VAL A 99 -5.77 -3.57 -10.61
CA VAL A 99 -4.45 -2.95 -10.43
C VAL A 99 -4.25 -2.66 -8.96
N ILE A 100 -3.20 -3.24 -8.37
CA ILE A 100 -2.84 -3.03 -6.98
C ILE A 100 -1.62 -2.11 -6.96
N PHE A 101 -1.80 -0.90 -6.44
CA PHE A 101 -0.69 0.01 -6.15
C PHE A 101 -0.28 -0.18 -4.69
N MET A 102 1.00 -0.42 -4.46
CA MET A 102 1.60 -0.50 -3.13
C MET A 102 2.69 0.55 -3.04
N ASP A 103 2.34 1.71 -2.49
CA ASP A 103 3.33 2.72 -2.15
C ASP A 103 4.06 2.33 -0.85
N GLU A 104 5.28 2.83 -0.68
CA GLU A 104 6.17 2.44 0.42
C GLU A 104 6.26 0.91 0.56
N PHE A 105 6.40 0.19 -0.55
CA PHE A 105 6.30 -1.27 -0.65
C PHE A 105 7.16 -2.00 0.38
N TRP A 106 8.34 -1.46 0.69
CA TRP A 106 9.25 -2.01 1.69
C TRP A 106 8.67 -2.05 3.11
N LYS A 107 7.76 -1.13 3.48
CA LYS A 107 7.07 -1.18 4.78
C LYS A 107 6.14 -2.39 4.84
N TRP A 108 5.39 -2.64 3.77
CA TRP A 108 4.50 -3.80 3.66
C TRP A 108 5.26 -5.12 3.72
N LEU A 109 6.48 -5.18 3.19
CA LEU A 109 7.33 -6.38 3.24
C LEU A 109 7.82 -6.76 4.64
N ARG A 110 7.70 -5.87 5.65
CA ARG A 110 8.07 -6.21 7.04
C ARG A 110 7.10 -7.24 7.64
N ASP A 111 5.86 -7.25 7.19
CA ASP A 111 4.88 -8.27 7.59
C ASP A 111 5.08 -9.55 6.76
N PRO A 112 5.30 -10.72 7.39
CA PRO A 112 5.51 -11.97 6.67
C PRO A 112 4.34 -12.39 5.78
N VAL A 113 3.09 -12.04 6.15
CA VAL A 113 1.89 -12.41 5.39
C VAL A 113 1.82 -11.59 4.10
N PHE A 114 2.04 -10.28 4.17
CA PHE A 114 2.13 -9.42 3.00
C PHE A 114 3.31 -9.77 2.11
N LYS A 115 4.46 -10.11 2.70
CA LYS A 115 5.63 -10.56 1.92
C LYS A 115 5.31 -11.81 1.09
N ASP A 116 4.74 -12.84 1.71
CA ASP A 116 4.36 -14.06 1.00
C ASP A 116 3.32 -13.77 -0.10
N PHE A 117 2.31 -12.94 0.22
CA PHE A 117 1.33 -12.50 -0.77
C PHE A 117 2.00 -11.79 -1.95
N ALA A 118 2.85 -10.80 -1.69
CA ALA A 118 3.52 -10.04 -2.73
C ALA A 118 4.42 -10.93 -3.60
N TYR A 119 5.19 -11.83 -2.99
CA TYR A 119 6.04 -12.79 -3.69
C TYR A 119 5.21 -13.68 -4.64
N ASN A 120 4.10 -14.22 -4.15
CA ASN A 120 3.20 -15.06 -4.92
C ASN A 120 2.48 -14.29 -6.03
N LYS A 121 2.01 -13.07 -5.75
CA LYS A 121 1.30 -12.24 -6.73
C LYS A 121 2.21 -11.67 -7.80
N LEU A 122 3.44 -11.29 -7.51
CA LEU A 122 4.42 -10.90 -8.54
C LEU A 122 4.50 -11.93 -9.67
N LYS A 123 4.42 -13.23 -9.35
CA LYS A 123 4.49 -14.33 -10.33
C LYS A 123 3.16 -14.70 -10.98
N THR A 124 2.04 -14.50 -10.27
CA THR A 124 0.75 -15.09 -10.65
C THR A 124 -0.31 -14.06 -11.06
N ILE A 125 -0.17 -12.79 -10.67
CA ILE A 125 -1.21 -11.77 -10.81
C ILE A 125 -1.65 -11.59 -12.28
N ARG A 126 -0.71 -11.71 -13.23
CA ARG A 126 -1.01 -11.63 -14.67
C ARG A 126 -2.00 -12.71 -15.13
N LYS A 127 -1.93 -13.92 -14.56
CA LYS A 127 -2.86 -15.02 -14.88
C LYS A 127 -4.28 -14.72 -14.38
N LEU A 128 -4.40 -13.82 -13.41
CA LEU A 128 -5.64 -13.38 -12.79
C LEU A 128 -6.13 -12.04 -13.39
N ASN A 129 -5.66 -11.66 -14.58
CA ASN A 129 -5.98 -10.38 -15.23
C ASN A 129 -5.62 -9.15 -14.37
N GLY A 130 -4.65 -9.28 -13.47
CA GLY A 130 -4.23 -8.20 -12.59
C GLY A 130 -2.80 -7.71 -12.83
N MET A 131 -2.48 -6.59 -12.19
CA MET A 131 -1.16 -5.95 -12.20
C MET A 131 -0.80 -5.49 -10.79
N LEU A 132 0.46 -5.68 -10.41
CA LEU A 132 1.04 -5.11 -9.19
C LEU A 132 1.96 -3.95 -9.60
N VAL A 133 1.80 -2.80 -8.95
CA VAL A 133 2.65 -1.62 -9.09
C VAL A 133 3.21 -1.30 -7.72
N VAL A 134 4.52 -1.42 -7.56
CA VAL A 134 5.21 -1.19 -6.29
C VAL A 134 6.04 0.09 -6.34
N GLY A 135 5.88 0.93 -5.33
CA GLY A 135 6.62 2.17 -5.12
C GLY A 135 7.61 2.04 -3.96
N THR A 136 8.79 2.62 -4.11
CA THR A 136 9.84 2.70 -3.08
C THR A 136 10.67 3.95 -3.34
N GLN A 137 11.18 4.56 -2.28
CA GLN A 137 12.02 5.74 -2.40
C GLN A 137 13.42 5.39 -2.93
N SER A 138 13.91 4.19 -2.61
CA SER A 138 15.26 3.76 -2.98
C SER A 138 15.33 2.27 -3.27
N PRO A 139 16.03 1.85 -4.34
CA PRO A 139 16.34 0.44 -4.59
C PRO A 139 16.99 -0.28 -3.40
N ALA A 140 17.70 0.45 -2.54
CA ALA A 140 18.34 -0.10 -1.34
C ALA A 140 17.35 -0.79 -0.38
N GLU A 141 16.09 -0.35 -0.37
CA GLU A 141 15.03 -0.92 0.46
C GLU A 141 14.56 -2.27 -0.06
N ILE A 142 14.61 -2.47 -1.38
CA ILE A 142 14.17 -3.71 -2.04
C ILE A 142 15.28 -4.74 -2.06
N ILE A 143 16.49 -4.37 -2.48
CA ILE A 143 17.58 -5.35 -2.75
C ILE A 143 18.08 -6.09 -1.49
N LYS A 144 17.76 -5.58 -0.30
CA LYS A 144 18.09 -6.22 0.99
C LYS A 144 17.06 -7.30 1.37
N ASP A 145 15.89 -7.27 0.74
CA ASP A 145 14.79 -8.18 1.01
C ASP A 145 14.93 -9.46 0.17
N ASP A 146 14.48 -10.60 0.71
CA ASP A 146 14.51 -11.89 0.03
C ASP A 146 13.55 -11.97 -1.16
N ILE A 147 12.58 -11.05 -1.26
CA ILE A 147 11.72 -10.88 -2.43
C ILE A 147 12.43 -10.23 -3.63
N ALA A 148 13.62 -9.62 -3.43
CA ALA A 148 14.29 -8.82 -4.46
C ALA A 148 14.43 -9.53 -5.82
N PRO A 149 14.83 -10.82 -5.91
CA PRO A 149 14.91 -11.52 -7.20
C PRO A 149 13.57 -11.56 -7.93
N ALA A 150 12.47 -11.78 -7.21
CA ALA A 150 11.13 -11.79 -7.79
C ALA A 150 10.71 -10.39 -8.27
N VAL A 151 11.02 -9.34 -7.51
CA VAL A 151 10.75 -7.95 -7.93
C VAL A 151 11.51 -7.63 -9.21
N ILE A 152 12.81 -7.91 -9.25
CA ILE A 152 13.69 -7.63 -10.40
C ILE A 152 13.24 -8.38 -11.66
N GLU A 153 12.87 -9.66 -11.52
CA GLU A 153 12.49 -10.50 -12.66
C GLU A 153 11.07 -10.21 -13.16
N GLN A 154 10.11 -10.01 -12.25
CA GLN A 154 8.70 -9.94 -12.59
C GLN A 154 8.22 -8.51 -12.89
N CYS A 155 8.89 -7.48 -12.37
CA CYS A 155 8.56 -6.08 -12.68
C CYS A 155 9.13 -5.67 -14.04
N GLY A 156 8.45 -6.10 -15.12
CA GLY A 156 8.93 -5.87 -16.48
C GLY A 156 8.85 -4.43 -16.99
N THR A 157 8.34 -3.49 -16.20
CA THR A 157 8.37 -2.05 -16.46
C THR A 157 8.78 -1.35 -15.17
N GLN A 158 9.85 -0.56 -15.24
CA GLN A 158 10.43 0.16 -14.11
C GLN A 158 10.52 1.64 -14.47
N ILE A 159 10.03 2.50 -13.60
CA ILE A 159 10.01 3.96 -13.79
C ILE A 159 10.94 4.56 -12.73
N LEU A 160 12.05 5.13 -13.19
CA LEU A 160 13.09 5.67 -12.31
C LEU A 160 13.01 7.19 -12.31
N ALA A 161 12.76 7.78 -11.15
CA ALA A 161 12.86 9.22 -10.94
C ALA A 161 14.33 9.66 -10.82
N ALA A 162 14.58 10.96 -10.91
CA ALA A 162 15.88 11.54 -10.65
C ALA A 162 16.40 11.16 -9.26
N ASN A 163 17.66 10.71 -9.18
CA ASN A 163 18.31 10.44 -7.91
C ASN A 163 19.79 10.86 -7.95
N PRO A 164 20.10 12.11 -7.55
CA PRO A 164 21.48 12.61 -7.51
C PRO A 164 22.39 11.78 -6.57
N ASN A 165 21.79 11.16 -5.55
CA ASN A 165 22.45 10.33 -4.56
C ASN A 165 22.46 8.84 -4.97
N ALA A 166 22.15 8.51 -6.23
CA ALA A 166 22.12 7.14 -6.69
C ALA A 166 23.47 6.45 -6.46
N ASP A 167 23.38 5.26 -5.86
CA ASP A 167 24.52 4.38 -5.61
C ASP A 167 24.57 3.30 -6.69
N ARG A 168 25.73 3.17 -7.31
CA ARG A 168 25.98 2.18 -8.36
C ARG A 168 25.77 0.76 -7.85
N ALA A 169 26.13 0.46 -6.59
CA ALA A 169 25.93 -0.86 -5.99
C ALA A 169 24.44 -1.23 -5.93
N HIS A 170 23.56 -0.27 -5.66
CA HIS A 170 22.12 -0.54 -5.58
C HIS A 170 21.47 -0.66 -6.96
N TYR A 171 21.80 0.26 -7.87
CA TYR A 171 21.15 0.34 -9.18
C TYR A 171 21.71 -0.69 -10.18
N VAL A 172 23.04 -0.77 -10.30
CA VAL A 172 23.70 -1.66 -11.28
C VAL A 172 23.89 -3.05 -10.70
N ASP A 173 24.47 -3.18 -9.51
CA ASP A 173 24.81 -4.50 -8.98
C ASP A 173 23.61 -5.19 -8.32
N GLY A 174 22.75 -4.43 -7.62
CA GLY A 174 21.53 -4.92 -6.98
C GLY A 174 20.39 -5.12 -7.98
N MET A 175 19.82 -4.03 -8.49
CA MET A 175 18.67 -4.04 -9.42
C MET A 175 19.02 -4.47 -10.86
N LYS A 176 20.30 -4.69 -11.14
CA LYS A 176 20.81 -5.12 -12.45
C LYS A 176 20.61 -4.12 -13.58
N PHE A 177 20.38 -2.83 -13.31
CA PHE A 177 20.29 -1.81 -14.37
C PHE A 177 21.58 -1.67 -15.17
N GLU A 178 21.45 -1.35 -16.46
CA GLU A 178 22.60 -1.03 -17.30
C GLU A 178 23.33 0.22 -16.74
N PRO A 179 24.67 0.27 -16.77
CA PRO A 179 25.42 1.44 -16.27
C PRO A 179 24.98 2.76 -16.90
N GLU A 180 24.62 2.74 -18.19
CA GLU A 180 24.14 3.92 -18.91
C GLU A 180 22.79 4.42 -18.38
N VAL A 181 21.91 3.51 -17.94
CA VAL A 181 20.64 3.89 -17.28
C VAL A 181 20.93 4.57 -15.95
N PHE A 182 21.87 4.03 -15.17
CA PHE A 182 22.31 4.63 -13.91
C PHE A 182 22.87 6.04 -14.11
N ASP A 183 23.74 6.24 -15.09
CA ASP A 183 24.34 7.55 -15.39
C ASP A 183 23.27 8.59 -15.75
N VAL A 184 22.27 8.20 -16.54
CA VAL A 184 21.13 9.08 -16.87
C VAL A 184 20.34 9.42 -15.61
N VAL A 185 19.93 8.41 -14.81
CA VAL A 185 19.14 8.62 -13.58
C VAL A 185 19.84 9.55 -12.59
N LYS A 186 21.16 9.40 -12.44
CA LYS A 186 21.98 10.24 -11.56
C LYS A 186 22.13 11.67 -12.06
N GLY A 187 22.14 11.85 -13.38
CA GLY A 187 22.24 13.15 -14.04
C GLY A 187 20.91 13.87 -14.30
N LEU A 188 19.76 13.25 -14.00
CA LEU A 188 18.47 13.92 -14.13
C LEU A 188 18.34 15.06 -13.12
N ASP A 189 17.77 16.18 -13.56
CA ASP A 189 17.34 17.25 -12.67
C ASP A 189 16.03 16.83 -11.96
N PRO A 190 16.00 16.75 -10.62
CA PRO A 190 14.79 16.43 -9.86
C PRO A 190 13.60 17.36 -10.14
N GLN A 191 13.85 18.61 -10.56
CA GLN A 191 12.80 19.58 -10.86
C GLN A 191 12.29 19.49 -12.30
N ALA A 192 12.98 18.77 -13.19
CA ALA A 192 12.62 18.70 -14.60
C ALA A 192 11.45 17.74 -14.91
N ARG A 193 10.90 17.05 -13.90
CA ARG A 193 9.81 16.05 -14.06
C ARG A 193 10.17 14.98 -15.09
N GLN A 194 11.43 14.59 -15.09
CA GLN A 194 11.96 13.58 -15.99
C GLN A 194 12.07 12.24 -15.28
N TYR A 195 11.82 11.19 -16.05
CA TYR A 195 11.91 9.81 -15.59
C TYR A 195 12.63 8.97 -16.63
N VAL A 196 13.28 7.90 -16.20
CA VAL A 196 13.77 6.85 -17.10
C VAL A 196 12.81 5.66 -16.99
N VAL A 197 12.13 5.35 -18.09
CA VAL A 197 11.30 4.16 -18.21
C VAL A 197 12.13 3.04 -18.80
N VAL A 198 12.38 2.01 -18.00
CA VAL A 198 13.06 0.78 -18.41
C VAL A 198 12.00 -0.30 -18.61
N LYS A 199 12.07 -1.02 -19.73
CA LYS A 199 11.16 -2.10 -20.05
C LYS A 199 11.93 -3.33 -20.51
N ASN A 200 11.41 -4.51 -20.17
CA ASN A 200 11.91 -5.76 -20.72
C ASN A 200 11.90 -5.73 -22.26
N GLN A 201 12.73 -6.59 -22.86
CA GLN A 201 12.91 -6.74 -24.31
C GLN A 201 11.57 -6.64 -25.04
N PHE A 202 11.47 -5.66 -25.95
CA PHE A 202 10.21 -5.26 -26.56
C PHE A 202 9.97 -6.02 -27.87
N LYS A 203 11.04 -6.39 -28.57
CA LYS A 203 11.01 -7.13 -29.84
C LYS A 203 11.80 -8.42 -29.75
N ARG A 204 11.36 -9.41 -30.53
CA ARG A 204 12.09 -10.67 -30.70
C ARG A 204 13.47 -10.37 -31.29
N GLY A 205 14.52 -10.74 -30.56
CA GLY A 205 15.92 -10.50 -30.94
C GLY A 205 16.59 -9.34 -30.22
N ASP A 206 15.86 -8.57 -29.40
CA ASP A 206 16.48 -7.59 -28.51
C ASP A 206 17.42 -8.32 -27.54
N THR A 207 18.67 -7.86 -27.44
CA THR A 207 19.67 -8.41 -26.51
C THR A 207 19.77 -7.60 -25.23
N LYS A 208 19.19 -6.40 -25.20
CA LYS A 208 19.20 -5.47 -24.06
C LYS A 208 17.79 -5.00 -23.73
N ARG A 209 17.58 -4.51 -22.50
CA ARG A 209 16.33 -3.84 -22.14
C ARG A 209 16.19 -2.54 -22.90
N PHE A 210 14.94 -2.15 -23.13
CA PHE A 210 14.61 -0.85 -23.68
C PHE A 210 14.63 0.19 -22.54
N ALA A 211 15.23 1.34 -22.77
CA ALA A 211 15.19 2.47 -21.85
C ALA A 211 14.86 3.76 -22.61
N ALA A 212 13.95 4.56 -22.06
CA ALA A 212 13.61 5.87 -22.61
C ALA A 212 13.56 6.91 -21.49
N ARG A 213 14.16 8.07 -21.75
CA ARG A 213 13.93 9.25 -20.93
C ARG A 213 12.62 9.91 -21.37
N VAL A 214 11.71 10.10 -20.42
CA VAL A 214 10.41 10.74 -20.64
C VAL A 214 10.32 11.99 -19.77
N THR A 215 9.59 12.99 -20.25
CA THR A 215 9.23 14.19 -19.46
C THR A 215 7.73 14.14 -19.20
N LEU A 216 7.33 14.23 -17.94
CA LEU A 216 5.93 14.19 -17.55
C LEU A 216 5.35 15.61 -17.57
N ASP A 217 4.52 15.88 -18.57
CA ASP A 217 3.80 17.14 -18.66
C ASP A 217 2.50 17.08 -17.84
N LEU A 218 2.49 17.82 -16.73
CA LEU A 218 1.33 17.97 -15.84
C LEU A 218 0.57 19.29 -16.07
N SER A 219 0.90 20.05 -17.11
CA SER A 219 0.25 21.34 -17.40
C SER A 219 -1.27 21.20 -17.53
N GLY A 220 -1.76 20.08 -18.06
CA GLY A 220 -3.19 19.78 -18.18
C GLY A 220 -3.93 19.60 -16.84
N ILE A 221 -3.22 19.30 -15.75
CA ILE A 221 -3.81 19.17 -14.40
C ILE A 221 -3.93 20.55 -13.73
N GLY A 222 -3.05 21.49 -14.08
CA GLY A 222 -3.07 22.85 -13.55
C GLY A 222 -2.97 22.88 -12.02
N ARG A 223 -3.83 23.69 -11.38
CA ARG A 223 -3.80 23.90 -9.92
C ARG A 223 -4.04 22.64 -9.09
N TYR A 224 -4.67 21.61 -9.66
CA TYR A 224 -4.98 20.38 -8.94
C TYR A 224 -3.74 19.56 -8.59
N THR A 225 -2.56 19.88 -9.15
CA THR A 225 -1.30 19.25 -8.70
C THR A 225 -1.03 19.49 -7.22
N LYS A 226 -1.58 20.56 -6.64
CA LYS A 226 -1.40 20.87 -5.22
C LYS A 226 -2.08 19.84 -4.31
N VAL A 227 -3.22 19.27 -4.74
CA VAL A 227 -3.94 18.21 -4.01
C VAL A 227 -3.13 16.92 -3.92
N MET A 228 -2.22 16.69 -4.87
CA MET A 228 -1.36 15.50 -4.87
C MET A 228 -0.15 15.64 -3.94
N SER A 229 0.07 16.80 -3.32
CA SER A 229 1.21 17.00 -2.41
C SER A 229 0.85 16.57 -0.99
N GLY A 230 1.59 15.58 -0.47
CA GLY A 230 1.53 15.15 0.93
C GLY A 230 2.54 15.87 1.85
N ASP A 231 3.02 17.06 1.48
CA ASP A 231 3.90 17.82 2.37
C ASP A 231 3.15 18.32 3.62
N ALA A 232 3.86 18.40 4.75
CA ALA A 232 3.27 18.78 6.03
C ALA A 232 2.52 20.13 5.99
N PRO A 233 3.04 21.21 5.35
CA PRO A 233 2.30 22.46 5.26
C PRO A 233 0.95 22.34 4.54
N ASN A 234 0.87 21.57 3.44
CA ASN A 234 -0.40 21.37 2.76
C ASN A 234 -1.35 20.50 3.57
N LEU A 235 -0.83 19.52 4.31
CA LEU A 235 -1.64 18.68 5.18
C LEU A 235 -2.29 19.50 6.30
N GLU A 236 -1.54 20.41 6.93
CA GLU A 236 -2.09 21.33 7.94
C GLU A 236 -3.24 22.19 7.38
N ILE A 237 -3.10 22.68 6.14
CA ILE A 237 -4.17 23.43 5.46
C ILE A 237 -5.39 22.52 5.27
N PHE A 238 -5.19 21.30 4.77
CA PHE A 238 -6.26 20.33 4.54
C PHE A 238 -7.00 19.99 5.83
N GLU A 239 -6.28 19.65 6.91
CA GLU A 239 -6.84 19.31 8.23
C GLU A 239 -7.63 20.48 8.86
N SER A 240 -7.24 21.73 8.57
CA SER A 240 -7.98 22.91 9.01
C SER A 240 -9.35 23.07 8.35
N ILE A 241 -9.57 22.43 7.20
CA ILE A 241 -10.78 22.57 6.37
C ILE A 241 -11.62 21.29 6.46
N TYR A 242 -10.99 20.13 6.28
CA TYR A 242 -11.68 18.85 6.15
C TYR A 242 -12.34 18.43 7.46
N ARG A 243 -13.53 17.85 7.30
CA ARG A 243 -14.28 17.17 8.34
C ARG A 243 -14.75 15.84 7.77
N GLU A 244 -14.80 14.84 8.62
CA GLU A 244 -15.23 13.50 8.23
C GLU A 244 -16.62 13.56 7.57
N GLY A 245 -16.75 12.87 6.42
CA GLY A 245 -17.97 12.84 5.62
C GLY A 245 -18.10 13.91 4.54
N MET A 246 -17.21 14.93 4.52
CA MET A 246 -17.24 15.95 3.47
C MET A 246 -16.90 15.37 2.08
N GLN A 247 -17.68 15.78 1.09
CA GLN A 247 -17.45 15.48 -0.32
C GLN A 247 -16.38 16.42 -0.92
N PRO A 248 -15.66 15.99 -1.98
CA PRO A 248 -14.61 16.80 -2.60
C PRO A 248 -15.01 18.25 -2.93
N HIS A 249 -16.21 18.45 -3.46
CA HIS A 249 -16.70 19.78 -3.84
C HIS A 249 -16.91 20.73 -2.65
N GLU A 250 -16.97 20.23 -1.42
CA GLU A 250 -17.20 21.02 -0.21
C GLU A 250 -15.89 21.61 0.36
N TRP A 251 -14.73 21.00 0.08
CA TRP A 251 -13.45 21.45 0.62
C TRP A 251 -12.42 21.84 -0.45
N LEU A 252 -12.52 21.31 -1.68
CA LEU A 252 -11.46 21.40 -2.70
C LEU A 252 -11.13 22.83 -3.11
N ASP A 253 -12.12 23.66 -3.41
CA ASP A 253 -11.87 25.05 -3.84
C ASP A 253 -11.28 25.89 -2.69
N THR A 254 -11.77 25.69 -1.46
CA THR A 254 -11.24 26.36 -0.27
C THR A 254 -9.79 25.96 -0.01
N TYR A 255 -9.47 24.66 -0.13
CA TYR A 255 -8.12 24.14 0.00
C TYR A 255 -7.20 24.75 -1.06
N LEU A 256 -7.58 24.69 -2.34
CA LEU A 256 -6.79 25.25 -3.43
C LEU A 256 -6.56 26.75 -3.28
N ALA A 257 -7.55 27.50 -2.80
CA ALA A 257 -7.41 28.93 -2.56
C ALA A 257 -6.40 29.29 -1.44
N LYS A 258 -6.18 28.38 -0.48
CA LYS A 258 -5.19 28.57 0.60
C LYS A 258 -3.81 28.00 0.28
N ALA A 259 -3.76 26.95 -0.54
CA ALA A 259 -2.54 26.19 -0.80
C ALA A 259 -1.73 26.72 -2.00
N LEU A 260 -2.36 27.48 -2.92
CA LEU A 260 -1.69 28.13 -4.06
C LEU A 260 -1.08 29.48 -3.66
#